data_AF-A0A080M434-F1
#
_entry.id   AF-A0A080M434-F1
#
_cell.length_a   1.000
_cell.length_b   1.000
_cell.length_c   1.000
_cell.angle_alpha   90.00
_cell.angle_beta   90.00
_cell.angle_gamma   90.00
#
_symmetry.space_group_name_H-M   'P 1'
#
loop_
_entity.id
_entity.type
_entity.pdbx_description
1 polymer ?
#
loop_
_entity_poly.entity_id
_entity_poly.type
_entity_poly.pdbx_seq_one_letter_code
_entity_poly.pdbx_strand_id
1 'polypeptide(L)'
;MSGFRLEVKVHIVTGAVSAAQNIVKCVRRCGLEVNDLVLQPLASSCAVLSEDEKDLGICLIDIGGGTTDLAVWTQGAIRHTSIIPIAGDQITNDIAMALRTPTREAEDIKRKYGCALAHLADPADVLDVAGVDDRPSRKLSRRALADVIQPRVEELYELIQAELRRSGFEDVLSSGIVLTGGASVMPGMIELGEEIFHMPVRLGVPKYQGALSDVVQSPRFATACGLLLEAQTQRKRGLKVRETRDVKQVFGRMKSWFEKNF
;
A
#
# COMPACT_ATOMS: atom_id res chain seq x y z
N MET A 1 29.68 19.29 22.07
CA MET A 1 29.78 19.00 20.63
C MET A 1 29.79 20.33 19.89
N SER A 2 30.92 20.75 19.32
CA SER A 2 31.00 21.92 18.42
C SER A 2 31.34 21.41 17.02
N GLY A 3 30.43 21.62 16.07
CA GLY A 3 30.63 21.30 14.65
C GLY A 3 30.60 22.58 13.81
N PHE A 4 31.54 22.73 12.88
CA PHE A 4 31.64 23.91 12.02
C PHE A 4 30.77 23.80 10.75
N ARG A 5 30.34 22.58 10.37
CA ARG A 5 29.47 22.34 9.20
C ARG A 5 28.53 21.16 9.46
N LEU A 6 27.25 21.35 9.14
CA LEU A 6 26.22 20.31 9.13
C LEU A 6 25.74 20.15 7.68
N GLU A 7 25.74 18.93 7.17
CA GLU A 7 25.21 18.61 5.84
C GLU A 7 24.16 17.52 5.96
N VAL A 8 23.10 17.62 5.17
CA VAL A 8 22.00 16.67 5.15
C VAL A 8 21.65 16.29 3.71
N LYS A 9 21.35 15.01 3.50
CA LYS A 9 20.72 14.52 2.28
C LYS A 9 19.26 14.26 2.58
N VAL A 10 18.36 14.90 1.84
CA VAL A 10 16.92 14.85 2.07
C VAL A 10 16.19 14.18 0.91
N HIS A 11 15.20 13.36 1.24
CA HIS A 11 14.22 12.87 0.28
C HIS A 11 12.98 13.77 0.36
N ILE A 12 12.74 14.57 -0.68
CA ILE A 12 11.62 15.52 -0.72
C ILE A 12 10.49 14.93 -1.55
N VAL A 13 9.31 14.82 -0.94
CA VAL A 13 8.09 14.42 -1.63
C VAL A 13 7.21 15.65 -1.84
N THR A 14 6.89 15.93 -3.11
CA THR A 14 6.04 17.05 -3.51
C THR A 14 4.72 16.54 -4.05
N GLY A 15 3.63 17.27 -3.83
CA GLY A 15 2.32 16.92 -4.35
C GLY A 15 1.53 18.15 -4.78
N ALA A 16 0.48 17.93 -5.57
CA ALA A 16 -0.41 19.00 -6.00
C ALA A 16 -1.13 19.60 -4.78
N VAL A 17 -0.97 20.92 -4.58
CA VAL A 17 -1.61 21.66 -3.49
C VAL A 17 -3.14 21.47 -3.51
N SER A 18 -3.74 21.45 -4.70
CA SER A 18 -5.17 21.23 -4.87
C SER A 18 -5.64 19.86 -4.36
N ALA A 19 -4.86 18.80 -4.60
CA ALA A 19 -5.18 17.46 -4.12
C ALA A 19 -5.17 17.40 -2.59
N ALA A 20 -4.13 17.94 -1.95
CA ALA A 20 -4.04 18.04 -0.50
C ALA A 20 -5.20 18.84 0.09
N GLN A 21 -5.55 19.97 -0.52
CA GLN A 21 -6.68 20.80 -0.09
C GLN A 21 -8.02 20.09 -0.20
N ASN A 22 -8.24 19.28 -1.24
CA ASN A 22 -9.49 18.54 -1.42
C ASN A 22 -9.68 17.50 -0.32
N ILE A 23 -8.62 16.79 0.08
CA ILE A 23 -8.64 15.85 1.21
C ILE A 23 -9.00 16.58 2.51
N VAL A 24 -8.32 17.68 2.82
CA VAL A 24 -8.57 18.47 4.04
C VAL A 24 -10.01 19.01 4.09
N LYS A 25 -10.52 19.52 2.96
CA LYS A 25 -11.90 20.00 2.86
C LYS A 25 -12.90 18.87 3.07
N CYS A 26 -12.64 17.68 2.53
CA CYS A 26 -13.51 16.51 2.70
C CYS A 26 -13.65 16.14 4.18
N VAL A 27 -12.53 16.01 4.90
CA VAL A 27 -12.53 15.70 6.34
C VAL A 27 -13.24 16.79 7.16
N ARG A 28 -13.00 18.08 6.86
CA ARG A 28 -13.67 19.20 7.55
C ARG A 28 -15.18 19.24 7.34
N ARG A 29 -15.68 18.81 6.18
CA ARG A 29 -17.13 18.71 5.94
C ARG A 29 -17.80 17.66 6.83
N CYS A 30 -17.04 16.73 7.40
CA CYS A 30 -17.52 15.79 8.42
C CYS A 30 -17.44 16.34 9.85
N GLY A 31 -17.10 17.62 10.05
CA GLY A 31 -16.95 18.23 11.38
C GLY A 31 -15.66 17.85 12.10
N LEU A 32 -14.66 17.32 11.38
CA LEU A 32 -13.37 16.91 11.92
C LEU A 32 -12.26 17.88 11.49
N GLU A 33 -11.20 17.98 12.30
CA GLU A 33 -10.01 18.76 11.94
C GLU A 33 -8.85 17.86 11.49
N VAL A 34 -8.10 18.31 10.48
CA VAL A 34 -6.88 17.64 10.02
C VAL A 34 -5.69 18.23 10.75
N ASN A 35 -5.04 17.42 11.59
CA ASN A 35 -3.85 17.85 12.33
C ASN A 35 -2.62 17.91 11.42
N ASP A 36 -2.46 16.93 10.54
CA ASP A 36 -1.31 16.77 9.65
C ASP A 36 -1.66 15.88 8.45
N LEU A 37 -0.85 15.98 7.38
CA LEU A 37 -0.93 15.11 6.20
C LEU A 37 0.34 14.28 6.12
N VAL A 38 0.18 12.96 6.05
CA VAL A 38 1.29 12.00 6.03
C VAL A 38 1.27 11.24 4.72
N LEU A 39 2.46 11.03 4.15
CA LEU A 39 2.63 10.19 2.97
C LEU A 39 2.25 8.73 3.30
N GLN A 40 1.37 8.13 2.52
CA GLN A 40 0.83 6.79 2.78
C GLN A 40 1.91 5.72 3.06
N PRO A 41 2.90 5.48 2.18
CA PRO A 41 3.92 4.46 2.43
C PRO A 41 4.75 4.73 3.70
N LEU A 42 4.95 6.00 4.06
CA LEU A 42 5.60 6.34 5.33
C LEU A 42 4.74 5.90 6.52
N ALA A 43 3.44 6.21 6.50
CA ALA A 43 2.51 5.76 7.52
C ALA A 43 2.48 4.23 7.60
N SER A 44 2.23 3.54 6.47
CA SER A 44 2.19 2.07 6.41
C SER A 44 3.47 1.44 6.97
N SER A 45 4.64 2.01 6.66
CA SER A 45 5.94 1.52 7.17
C SER A 45 6.04 1.50 8.70
N CYS A 46 5.43 2.46 9.38
CA CYS A 46 5.43 2.53 10.85
C CYS A 46 4.69 1.35 11.47
N ALA A 47 3.73 0.74 10.76
CA ALA A 47 2.94 -0.36 11.26
C ALA A 47 3.51 -1.74 10.93
N VAL A 48 4.26 -1.88 9.81
CA VAL A 48 4.57 -3.19 9.23
C VAL A 48 6.05 -3.49 9.05
N LEU A 49 6.93 -2.50 9.11
CA LEU A 49 8.39 -2.69 8.98
C LEU A 49 9.07 -2.64 10.35
N SER A 50 10.11 -3.45 10.52
CA SER A 50 11.06 -3.31 11.63
C SER A 50 12.13 -2.26 11.32
N GLU A 51 12.86 -1.80 12.34
CA GLU A 51 14.01 -0.92 12.12
C GLU A 51 15.16 -1.66 11.42
N ASP A 52 15.39 -2.93 11.77
CA ASP A 52 16.42 -3.77 11.11
C ASP A 52 16.18 -3.89 9.60
N GLU A 53 14.93 -4.07 9.17
CA GLU A 53 14.58 -4.11 7.74
C GLU A 53 14.87 -2.77 7.04
N LYS A 54 14.55 -1.64 7.69
CA LYS A 54 14.83 -0.31 7.16
C LYS A 54 16.34 -0.02 7.07
N ASP A 55 17.12 -0.56 8.00
CA ASP A 55 18.58 -0.41 8.02
C ASP A 55 19.25 -1.24 6.93
N LEU A 56 18.89 -2.53 6.81
CA LEU A 56 19.49 -3.48 5.87
C LEU A 56 19.09 -3.23 4.41
N GLY A 57 17.88 -2.73 4.18
CA GLY A 57 17.36 -2.46 2.85
C GLY A 57 16.06 -3.21 2.58
N ILE A 58 14.95 -2.48 2.44
CA ILE A 58 13.62 -3.08 2.23
C ILE A 58 12.77 -2.20 1.32
N CYS A 59 11.97 -2.83 0.47
CA CYS A 59 10.92 -2.15 -0.29
C CYS A 59 9.55 -2.49 0.28
N LEU A 60 8.79 -1.46 0.68
CA LEU A 60 7.37 -1.57 0.98
C LEU A 60 6.57 -1.36 -0.31
N ILE A 61 5.65 -2.27 -0.59
CA ILE A 61 4.71 -2.19 -1.71
C ILE A 61 3.29 -2.21 -1.14
N ASP A 62 2.59 -1.09 -1.21
CA ASP A 62 1.19 -0.96 -0.76
C ASP A 62 0.25 -1.05 -1.96
N ILE A 63 -0.43 -2.19 -2.13
CA ILE A 63 -1.29 -2.48 -3.28
C ILE A 63 -2.75 -2.16 -2.91
N GLY A 64 -3.19 -0.98 -3.32
CA GLY A 64 -4.53 -0.46 -3.08
C GLY A 64 -5.58 -0.93 -4.08
N GLY A 65 -6.64 -0.13 -4.23
CA GLY A 65 -7.63 -0.30 -5.31
C GLY A 65 -7.12 0.25 -6.63
N GLY A 66 -6.79 1.55 -6.67
CA GLY A 66 -6.39 2.23 -7.90
C GLY A 66 -4.89 2.44 -8.09
N THR A 67 -4.09 2.37 -7.02
CA THR A 67 -2.64 2.63 -7.07
C THR A 67 -1.86 1.61 -6.25
N THR A 68 -0.62 1.40 -6.70
CA THR A 68 0.40 0.69 -5.93
C THR A 68 1.49 1.69 -5.55
N ASP A 69 1.69 1.87 -4.25
CA ASP A 69 2.65 2.83 -3.71
C ASP A 69 3.92 2.10 -3.25
N LEU A 70 5.07 2.63 -3.67
CA LEU A 70 6.40 2.08 -3.41
C LEU A 70 7.17 3.00 -2.48
N ALA A 71 7.87 2.42 -1.51
CA ALA A 71 8.91 3.13 -0.77
C ALA A 71 10.07 2.21 -0.42
N VAL A 72 11.29 2.69 -0.65
CA VAL A 72 12.52 1.97 -0.36
C VAL A 72 13.22 2.62 0.81
N TRP A 73 13.57 1.81 1.81
CA TRP A 73 14.46 2.19 2.91
C TRP A 73 15.82 1.51 2.75
N THR A 74 16.89 2.23 3.08
CA THR A 74 18.21 1.65 3.35
C THR A 74 19.00 2.61 4.24
N GLN A 75 19.75 2.06 5.19
CA GLN A 75 20.46 2.80 6.24
C GLN A 75 19.49 3.66 7.07
N GLY A 76 18.32 3.10 7.41
CA GLY A 76 17.35 3.70 8.32
C GLY A 76 16.55 4.85 7.73
N ALA A 77 16.78 5.19 6.46
CA ALA A 77 16.15 6.32 5.80
C ALA A 77 15.50 5.92 4.48
N ILE A 78 14.41 6.61 4.15
CA ILE A 78 13.76 6.48 2.85
C ILE A 78 14.68 7.04 1.76
N ARG A 79 14.86 6.27 0.68
CA ARG A 79 15.72 6.64 -0.46
C ARG A 79 14.96 6.81 -1.76
N HIS A 80 13.82 6.13 -1.89
CA HIS A 80 12.98 6.20 -3.08
C HIS A 80 11.52 6.09 -2.71
N THR A 81 10.69 6.77 -3.49
CA THR A 81 9.23 6.62 -3.47
C THR A 81 8.71 6.69 -4.89
N SER A 82 7.78 5.82 -5.23
CA SER A 82 7.16 5.81 -6.56
C SER A 82 5.71 5.35 -6.48
N ILE A 83 4.94 5.62 -7.53
CA ILE A 83 3.52 5.26 -7.60
C ILE A 83 3.26 4.66 -8.98
N ILE A 84 2.70 3.46 -8.99
CA ILE A 84 2.24 2.79 -10.21
C ILE A 84 0.71 2.90 -10.25
N PRO A 85 0.11 3.43 -11.34
CA PRO A 85 -1.34 3.65 -11.44
C PRO A 85 -2.10 2.36 -11.80
N ILE A 86 -1.71 1.22 -11.21
CA ILE A 86 -2.30 -0.10 -11.38
C ILE A 86 -2.30 -0.78 -10.01
N ALA A 87 -3.44 -1.37 -9.63
CA ALA A 87 -3.59 -2.17 -8.42
C ALA A 87 -4.82 -3.10 -8.52
N GLY A 88 -5.60 -3.24 -7.45
CA GLY A 88 -6.70 -4.20 -7.36
C GLY A 88 -7.87 -3.96 -8.33
N ASP A 89 -8.11 -2.74 -8.78
CA ASP A 89 -9.23 -2.39 -9.67
C ASP A 89 -9.03 -2.97 -11.07
N GLN A 90 -7.79 -3.02 -11.56
CA GLN A 90 -7.46 -3.64 -12.86
C GLN A 90 -7.72 -5.15 -12.82
N ILE A 91 -7.38 -5.82 -11.71
CA ILE A 91 -7.72 -7.25 -11.51
C ILE A 91 -9.24 -7.45 -11.58
N THR A 92 -10.01 -6.58 -10.93
CA THR A 92 -11.47 -6.64 -10.96
C THR A 92 -12.03 -6.43 -12.37
N ASN A 93 -11.45 -5.51 -13.14
CA ASN A 93 -11.85 -5.26 -14.51
C ASN A 93 -11.56 -6.45 -15.43
N ASP A 94 -10.40 -7.09 -15.28
CA ASP A 94 -10.06 -8.28 -16.07
C ASP A 94 -11.01 -9.44 -15.78
N ILE A 95 -11.35 -9.66 -14.49
CA ILE A 95 -12.36 -10.63 -14.09
C ILE A 95 -13.73 -10.28 -14.68
N ALA A 96 -14.15 -9.00 -14.60
CA ALA A 96 -15.43 -8.55 -15.16
C ALA A 96 -15.51 -8.82 -16.67
N MET A 97 -14.43 -8.56 -17.40
CA MET A 97 -14.35 -8.78 -18.84
C MET A 97 -14.33 -10.27 -19.20
N ALA A 98 -13.46 -11.06 -18.56
CA ALA A 98 -13.36 -12.50 -18.80
C ALA A 98 -14.65 -13.23 -18.44
N LEU A 99 -15.26 -12.84 -17.32
CA LEU A 99 -16.47 -13.46 -16.82
C LEU A 99 -17.77 -12.83 -17.34
N ARG A 100 -17.67 -11.73 -18.09
CA ARG A 100 -18.83 -10.95 -18.61
C ARG A 100 -19.88 -10.69 -17.52
N THR A 101 -19.42 -10.30 -16.33
CA THR A 101 -20.19 -10.05 -15.10
C THR A 101 -20.00 -8.57 -14.67
N PRO A 102 -20.95 -7.94 -13.96
CA PRO A 102 -20.80 -6.55 -13.51
C PRO A 102 -19.60 -6.39 -12.57
N THR A 103 -18.96 -5.22 -12.59
CA THR A 103 -17.76 -4.92 -11.78
C THR A 103 -17.93 -5.23 -10.30
N ARG A 104 -19.12 -4.99 -9.73
CA ARG A 104 -19.41 -5.30 -8.33
C ARG A 104 -19.35 -6.79 -8.04
N GLU A 105 -19.93 -7.62 -8.92
CA GLU A 105 -19.88 -9.08 -8.78
C GLU A 105 -18.47 -9.61 -9.03
N ALA A 106 -17.73 -9.03 -9.99
CA ALA A 106 -16.32 -9.34 -10.22
C ALA A 106 -15.47 -9.06 -8.97
N GLU A 107 -15.70 -7.95 -8.26
CA GLU A 107 -15.01 -7.62 -7.02
C GLU A 107 -15.32 -8.65 -5.92
N ASP A 108 -16.59 -9.05 -5.80
CA ASP A 108 -17.00 -10.08 -4.84
C ASP A 108 -16.38 -11.44 -5.17
N ILE A 109 -16.30 -11.80 -6.45
CA ILE A 109 -15.63 -13.02 -6.94
C ILE A 109 -14.12 -12.95 -6.62
N LYS A 110 -13.45 -11.83 -6.94
CA LYS A 110 -12.03 -11.58 -6.64
C LYS A 110 -11.74 -11.78 -5.16
N ARG A 111 -12.54 -11.15 -4.30
CA ARG A 111 -12.34 -11.19 -2.84
C ARG A 111 -12.59 -12.57 -2.23
N LYS A 112 -13.53 -13.34 -2.76
CA LYS A 112 -13.91 -14.65 -2.21
C LYS A 112 -13.05 -15.80 -2.74
N TYR A 113 -12.73 -15.77 -4.02
CA TYR A 113 -12.16 -16.92 -4.74
C TYR A 113 -10.81 -16.63 -5.41
N GLY A 114 -10.39 -15.36 -5.46
CA GLY A 114 -9.17 -14.96 -6.14
C GLY A 114 -7.92 -15.68 -5.62
N CYS A 115 -6.99 -15.93 -6.53
CA CYS A 115 -5.67 -16.43 -6.25
C CYS A 115 -4.72 -15.84 -7.30
N ALA A 116 -3.64 -15.23 -6.86
CA ALA A 116 -2.67 -14.59 -7.72
C ALA A 116 -1.75 -15.59 -8.42
N LEU A 117 -1.59 -16.79 -7.85
CA LEU A 117 -0.74 -17.84 -8.40
C LEU A 117 -1.57 -19.08 -8.69
N ALA A 118 -1.81 -19.34 -9.98
CA ALA A 118 -2.84 -20.26 -10.40
C ALA A 118 -2.57 -21.71 -9.97
N HIS A 119 -1.31 -22.11 -9.77
CA HIS A 119 -0.97 -23.47 -9.31
C HIS A 119 -1.34 -23.74 -7.85
N LEU A 120 -1.62 -22.72 -7.06
CA LEU A 120 -2.12 -22.85 -5.69
C LEU A 120 -3.66 -22.95 -5.63
N ALA A 121 -4.35 -22.69 -6.74
CA ALA A 121 -5.81 -22.79 -6.80
C ALA A 121 -6.23 -24.24 -7.11
N ASP A 122 -7.01 -24.85 -6.21
CA ASP A 122 -7.56 -26.18 -6.41
C ASP A 122 -8.53 -26.18 -7.62
N PRO A 123 -8.30 -27.00 -8.66
CA PRO A 123 -9.22 -27.10 -9.79
C PRO A 123 -10.57 -27.74 -9.43
N ALA A 124 -10.67 -28.46 -8.31
CA ALA A 124 -11.92 -29.04 -7.81
C ALA A 124 -12.83 -27.99 -7.12
N ASP A 125 -12.27 -26.86 -6.68
CA ASP A 125 -13.05 -25.72 -6.18
C ASP A 125 -13.78 -25.06 -7.35
N VAL A 126 -15.10 -25.05 -7.30
CA VAL A 126 -15.95 -24.45 -8.33
C VAL A 126 -16.80 -23.33 -7.72
N LEU A 127 -16.88 -22.21 -8.43
CA LEU A 127 -17.77 -21.10 -8.09
C LEU A 127 -18.90 -20.95 -9.12
N ASP A 128 -20.06 -20.51 -8.64
CA ASP A 128 -21.17 -20.11 -9.50
C ASP A 128 -21.03 -18.63 -9.87
N VAL A 129 -20.91 -18.37 -11.16
CA VAL A 129 -20.94 -17.03 -11.74
C VAL A 129 -22.38 -16.75 -12.16
N ALA A 130 -22.99 -15.72 -11.58
CA ALA A 130 -24.32 -15.29 -11.97
C ALA A 130 -24.34 -14.92 -13.46
N GLY A 131 -25.42 -15.31 -14.13
CA GLY A 131 -25.68 -14.84 -15.49
C GLY A 131 -26.09 -13.38 -15.47
N VAL A 132 -25.72 -12.65 -16.52
CA VAL A 132 -26.16 -11.26 -16.73
C VAL A 132 -27.20 -11.26 -17.84
N ASP A 133 -28.33 -10.61 -17.59
CA ASP A 133 -29.51 -10.60 -18.46
C ASP A 133 -30.11 -12.01 -18.62
N ASP A 134 -30.52 -12.40 -19.83
CA ASP A 134 -31.11 -13.71 -20.14
C ASP A 134 -30.09 -14.88 -20.17
N ARG A 135 -28.88 -14.66 -19.65
CA ARG A 135 -27.85 -15.71 -19.61
C ARG A 135 -28.04 -16.59 -18.36
N PRO A 136 -27.93 -17.92 -18.49
CA PRO A 136 -27.95 -18.79 -17.31
C PRO A 136 -26.68 -18.58 -16.47
N SER A 137 -26.78 -18.90 -15.17
CA SER A 137 -25.60 -19.02 -14.32
C SER A 137 -24.67 -20.12 -14.85
N ARG A 138 -23.37 -19.95 -14.61
CA ARG A 138 -22.36 -20.89 -15.07
C ARG A 138 -21.37 -21.22 -13.96
N LYS A 139 -20.85 -22.43 -14.00
CA LYS A 139 -19.79 -22.89 -13.11
C LYS A 139 -18.42 -22.54 -13.70
N LEU A 140 -17.53 -22.04 -12.84
CA LEU A 140 -16.15 -21.73 -13.18
C LEU A 140 -15.26 -22.36 -12.10
N SER A 141 -14.19 -23.05 -12.50
CA SER A 141 -13.20 -23.52 -11.53
C SER A 141 -12.41 -22.34 -10.97
N ARG A 142 -11.99 -22.45 -9.71
CA ARG A 142 -11.12 -21.45 -9.07
C ARG A 142 -9.79 -21.31 -9.79
N ARG A 143 -9.27 -22.41 -10.35
CA ARG A 143 -8.11 -22.40 -11.24
C ARG A 143 -8.31 -21.51 -12.47
N ALA A 144 -9.44 -21.63 -13.17
CA ALA A 144 -9.73 -20.81 -14.34
C ALA A 144 -9.88 -19.32 -13.98
N LEU A 145 -10.38 -19.00 -12.78
CA LEU A 145 -10.35 -17.62 -12.26
C LEU A 145 -8.91 -17.15 -12.02
N ALA A 146 -8.06 -17.99 -11.42
CA ALA A 146 -6.67 -17.65 -11.18
C ALA A 146 -5.86 -17.46 -12.47
N ASP A 147 -6.16 -18.22 -13.53
CA ASP A 147 -5.56 -18.04 -14.86
C ASP A 147 -5.93 -16.67 -15.50
N VAL A 148 -7.00 -16.00 -15.03
CA VAL A 148 -7.34 -14.61 -15.41
C VAL A 148 -6.60 -13.60 -14.54
N ILE A 149 -6.42 -13.90 -13.25
CA ILE A 149 -5.82 -12.99 -12.26
C ILE A 149 -4.30 -12.92 -12.39
N GLN A 150 -3.64 -14.08 -12.51
CA GLN A 150 -2.19 -14.21 -12.45
C GLN A 150 -1.47 -13.27 -13.44
N PRO A 151 -1.85 -13.20 -14.74
CA PRO A 151 -1.16 -12.32 -15.69
C PRO A 151 -1.22 -10.83 -15.30
N ARG A 152 -2.28 -10.38 -14.63
CA ARG A 152 -2.39 -9.00 -14.16
C ARG A 152 -1.47 -8.72 -12.97
N VAL A 153 -1.32 -9.69 -12.07
CA VAL A 153 -0.41 -9.56 -10.93
C VAL A 153 1.04 -9.65 -11.40
N GLU A 154 1.34 -10.52 -12.37
CA GLU A 154 2.63 -10.61 -13.05
C GLU A 154 3.02 -9.25 -13.65
N GLU A 155 2.15 -8.66 -14.46
CA GLU A 155 2.40 -7.33 -15.05
C GLU A 155 2.64 -6.26 -13.98
N LEU A 156 1.86 -6.24 -12.89
CA LEU A 156 2.08 -5.30 -11.80
C LEU A 156 3.47 -5.49 -11.17
N TYR A 157 3.87 -6.73 -10.91
CA TYR A 157 5.18 -7.04 -10.33
C TYR A 157 6.34 -6.73 -11.28
N GLU A 158 6.18 -6.99 -12.58
CA GLU A 158 7.15 -6.60 -13.60
C GLU A 158 7.34 -5.08 -13.66
N LEU A 159 6.25 -4.30 -13.59
CA LEU A 159 6.31 -2.83 -13.53
C LEU A 159 7.02 -2.33 -12.27
N ILE A 160 6.77 -2.97 -11.12
CA ILE A 160 7.47 -2.66 -9.87
C ILE A 160 8.96 -2.98 -9.99
N GLN A 161 9.31 -4.15 -10.51
CA GLN A 161 10.71 -4.55 -10.67
C GLN A 161 11.43 -3.60 -11.64
N ALA A 162 10.79 -3.23 -12.76
CA ALA A 162 11.31 -2.26 -13.70
C ALA A 162 11.56 -0.89 -13.02
N GLU A 163 10.66 -0.46 -12.12
CA GLU A 163 10.84 0.77 -11.36
C GLU A 163 12.02 0.70 -10.37
N LEU A 164 12.17 -0.42 -9.66
CA LEU A 164 13.31 -0.66 -8.75
C LEU A 164 14.64 -0.67 -9.50
N ARG A 165 14.69 -1.31 -10.67
CA ARG A 165 15.85 -1.31 -11.58
C ARG A 165 16.19 0.09 -12.06
N ARG A 166 15.20 0.78 -12.61
CA ARG A 166 15.34 2.13 -13.20
C ARG A 166 15.82 3.14 -12.15
N SER A 167 15.36 3.02 -10.92
CA SER A 167 15.76 3.87 -9.80
C SER A 167 17.10 3.48 -9.17
N GLY A 168 17.65 2.32 -9.51
CA GLY A 168 18.94 1.83 -9.01
C GLY A 168 18.88 1.24 -7.59
N PHE A 169 17.69 0.83 -7.14
CA PHE A 169 17.48 0.35 -5.77
C PHE A 169 17.19 -1.15 -5.66
N GLU A 170 17.06 -1.89 -6.76
CA GLU A 170 16.84 -3.36 -6.72
C GLU A 170 17.93 -4.08 -5.92
N ASP A 171 19.20 -3.76 -6.19
CA ASP A 171 20.36 -4.45 -5.60
C ASP A 171 20.60 -4.13 -4.11
N VAL A 172 19.90 -3.14 -3.54
CA VAL A 172 20.09 -2.74 -2.12
C VAL A 172 19.04 -3.32 -1.18
N LEU A 173 18.10 -4.13 -1.69
CA LEU A 173 16.99 -4.70 -0.91
C LEU A 173 17.39 -5.98 -0.16
N SER A 174 18.37 -5.89 0.74
CA SER A 174 18.89 -7.07 1.47
C SER A 174 17.84 -7.81 2.30
N SER A 175 16.82 -7.11 2.80
CA SER A 175 15.68 -7.68 3.54
C SER A 175 14.49 -8.03 2.63
N GLY A 176 14.60 -7.79 1.32
CA GLY A 176 13.59 -8.13 0.32
C GLY A 176 12.43 -7.13 0.26
N ILE A 177 11.21 -7.67 0.15
CA ILE A 177 9.99 -6.92 -0.11
C ILE A 177 8.93 -7.21 0.95
N VAL A 178 8.21 -6.16 1.37
CA VAL A 178 7.01 -6.26 2.20
C VAL A 178 5.80 -5.79 1.41
N LEU A 179 4.85 -6.70 1.17
CA LEU A 179 3.56 -6.39 0.56
C LEU A 179 2.56 -5.92 1.62
N THR A 180 1.81 -4.87 1.35
CA THR A 180 0.68 -4.45 2.18
C THR A 180 -0.46 -3.90 1.33
N GLY A 181 -1.50 -3.36 1.96
CA GLY A 181 -2.67 -2.86 1.26
C GLY A 181 -3.77 -3.91 1.10
N GLY A 182 -4.83 -3.56 0.37
CA GLY A 182 -6.02 -4.39 0.30
C GLY A 182 -5.92 -5.56 -0.68
N ALA A 183 -5.26 -5.34 -1.81
CA ALA A 183 -5.12 -6.39 -2.82
C ALA A 183 -4.07 -7.43 -2.42
N SER A 184 -3.09 -7.08 -1.58
CA SER A 184 -2.04 -8.00 -1.11
C SER A 184 -2.56 -9.15 -0.24
N VAL A 185 -3.82 -9.10 0.21
CA VAL A 185 -4.47 -10.16 0.99
C VAL A 185 -4.79 -11.39 0.13
N MET A 186 -4.79 -11.24 -1.20
CA MET A 186 -5.09 -12.34 -2.11
C MET A 186 -4.07 -13.50 -1.95
N PRO A 187 -4.52 -14.76 -1.85
CA PRO A 187 -3.62 -15.91 -1.82
C PRO A 187 -2.72 -15.98 -3.06
N GLY A 188 -1.45 -16.39 -2.93
CA GLY A 188 -0.49 -16.49 -4.03
C GLY A 188 0.31 -15.21 -4.32
N MET A 189 0.01 -14.10 -3.65
CA MET A 189 0.73 -12.83 -3.86
C MET A 189 2.19 -12.90 -3.40
N ILE A 190 2.47 -13.62 -2.32
CA ILE A 190 3.85 -13.78 -1.82
C ILE A 190 4.63 -14.66 -2.78
N GLU A 191 4.09 -15.83 -3.09
CA GLU A 191 4.74 -16.87 -3.88
C GLU A 191 5.06 -16.36 -5.29
N LEU A 192 4.10 -15.71 -5.95
CA LEU A 192 4.34 -15.08 -7.25
C LEU A 192 5.36 -13.93 -7.15
N GLY A 193 5.35 -13.20 -6.04
CA GLY A 193 6.33 -12.15 -5.79
C GLY A 193 7.74 -12.69 -5.69
N GLU A 194 7.94 -13.80 -4.98
CA GLU A 194 9.25 -14.46 -4.87
C GLU A 194 9.72 -14.99 -6.23
N GLU A 195 8.82 -15.54 -7.05
CA GLU A 195 9.11 -15.99 -8.43
C GLU A 195 9.62 -14.84 -9.32
N ILE A 196 9.00 -13.66 -9.24
CA ILE A 196 9.32 -12.52 -10.13
C ILE A 196 10.47 -11.68 -9.60
N PHE A 197 10.45 -11.32 -8.32
CA PHE A 197 11.45 -10.43 -7.73
C PHE A 197 12.76 -11.12 -7.40
N HIS A 198 12.77 -12.46 -7.33
CA HIS A 198 13.95 -13.26 -6.97
C HIS A 198 14.56 -12.87 -5.61
N MET A 199 13.70 -12.46 -4.66
CA MET A 199 14.08 -12.07 -3.31
C MET A 199 12.95 -12.44 -2.33
N PRO A 200 13.23 -12.49 -1.01
CA PRO A 200 12.21 -12.79 -0.01
C PRO A 200 11.06 -11.80 -0.09
N VAL A 201 9.83 -12.32 -0.10
CA VAL A 201 8.61 -11.51 -0.05
C VAL A 201 7.82 -11.91 1.18
N ARG A 202 7.29 -10.94 1.92
CA ARG A 202 6.39 -11.22 3.02
C ARG A 202 5.20 -10.27 3.06
N LEU A 203 4.15 -10.69 3.74
CA LEU A 203 3.00 -9.83 4.01
C LEU A 203 3.27 -8.96 5.23
N GLY A 204 3.04 -7.65 5.08
CA GLY A 204 3.09 -6.64 6.12
C GLY A 204 1.75 -6.53 6.83
N VAL A 205 1.69 -7.05 8.05
CA VAL A 205 0.49 -7.02 8.91
C VAL A 205 0.77 -6.13 10.13
N PRO A 206 -0.12 -5.17 10.46
CA PRO A 206 0.03 -4.34 11.65
C PRO A 206 0.09 -5.16 12.94
N LYS A 207 1.05 -4.84 13.81
CA LYS A 207 1.15 -5.45 15.14
C LYS A 207 0.21 -4.73 16.11
N TYR A 208 -0.92 -5.35 16.43
CA TYR A 208 -1.89 -4.82 17.40
C TYR A 208 -2.44 -5.94 18.30
N GLN A 209 -2.44 -5.72 19.61
CA GLN A 209 -2.81 -6.72 20.64
C GLN A 209 -4.04 -6.30 21.47
N GLY A 210 -4.78 -5.26 21.05
CA GLY A 210 -5.99 -4.83 21.75
C GLY A 210 -7.24 -5.59 21.30
N ALA A 211 -8.41 -5.17 21.80
CA ALA A 211 -9.69 -5.85 21.59
C ALA A 211 -10.17 -5.93 20.11
N LEU A 212 -9.56 -5.15 19.21
CA LEU A 212 -9.85 -5.15 17.78
C LEU A 212 -8.79 -5.92 16.95
N SER A 213 -7.96 -6.77 17.56
CA SER A 213 -6.91 -7.55 16.87
C SER A 213 -7.44 -8.27 15.63
N ASP A 214 -8.59 -8.92 15.75
CA ASP A 214 -9.16 -9.78 14.71
C ASP A 214 -9.57 -8.99 13.45
N VAL A 215 -9.76 -7.68 13.59
CA VAL A 215 -10.07 -6.78 12.48
C VAL A 215 -8.81 -6.09 11.98
N VAL A 216 -7.98 -5.58 12.89
CA VAL A 216 -6.87 -4.67 12.60
C VAL A 216 -5.61 -5.40 12.14
N GLN A 217 -5.45 -6.69 12.48
CA GLN A 217 -4.36 -7.54 11.98
C GLN A 217 -4.62 -8.00 10.54
N SER A 218 -4.81 -7.03 9.65
CA SER A 218 -4.91 -7.21 8.21
C SER A 218 -4.06 -6.14 7.51
N PRO A 219 -3.35 -6.47 6.41
CA PRO A 219 -2.61 -5.51 5.60
C PRO A 219 -3.43 -4.29 5.18
N ARG A 220 -4.76 -4.47 5.06
CA ARG A 220 -5.75 -3.42 4.79
C ARG A 220 -5.69 -2.25 5.77
N PHE A 221 -5.23 -2.48 6.99
CA PHE A 221 -5.19 -1.47 8.05
C PHE A 221 -3.79 -0.88 8.28
N ALA A 222 -2.78 -1.24 7.46
CA ALA A 222 -1.41 -0.75 7.62
C ALA A 222 -1.32 0.78 7.66
N THR A 223 -1.92 1.47 6.68
CA THR A 223 -1.94 2.94 6.65
C THR A 223 -2.64 3.52 7.87
N ALA A 224 -3.81 3.01 8.23
CA ALA A 224 -4.60 3.54 9.35
C ALA A 224 -3.87 3.37 10.69
N CYS A 225 -3.31 2.18 10.95
CA CYS A 225 -2.48 1.93 12.13
C CYS A 225 -1.22 2.81 12.12
N GLY A 226 -0.59 2.92 10.96
CA GLY A 226 0.58 3.76 10.72
C GLY A 226 0.37 5.22 11.10
N LEU A 227 -0.76 5.79 10.67
CA LEU A 227 -1.16 7.16 11.01
C LEU A 227 -1.35 7.34 12.52
N LEU A 228 -1.91 6.35 13.21
CA LEU A 228 -2.07 6.40 14.67
C LEU A 228 -0.73 6.33 15.40
N LEU A 229 0.19 5.47 14.95
CA LEU A 229 1.54 5.36 15.50
C LEU A 229 2.36 6.64 15.26
N GLU A 230 2.23 7.23 14.07
CA GLU A 230 2.84 8.52 13.75
C GLU A 230 2.26 9.62 14.65
N ALA A 231 0.94 9.71 14.79
CA ALA A 231 0.30 10.68 15.69
C ALA A 231 0.75 10.52 17.15
N GLN A 232 0.93 9.28 17.63
CA GLN A 232 1.48 9.01 18.96
C GLN A 232 2.92 9.51 19.09
N THR A 233 3.74 9.30 18.07
CA THR A 233 5.14 9.75 18.00
C THR A 233 5.22 11.28 17.99
N GLN A 234 4.39 11.96 17.20
CA GLN A 234 4.29 13.42 17.18
C GLN A 234 3.92 13.99 18.56
N ARG A 235 2.94 13.38 19.26
CA ARG A 235 2.58 13.77 20.63
C ARG A 235 3.74 13.64 21.60
N LYS A 236 4.50 12.54 21.54
CA LYS A 236 5.70 12.32 22.37
C LYS A 236 6.78 13.37 22.11
N ARG A 237 6.91 13.85 20.86
CA ARG A 237 7.82 14.95 20.47
C ARG A 237 7.34 16.33 20.93
N GLY A 238 6.23 16.43 21.67
CA GLY A 238 5.71 17.68 22.20
C GLY A 238 4.90 18.52 21.21
N LEU A 239 4.57 17.97 20.04
CA LEU A 239 3.63 18.60 19.11
C LEU A 239 2.21 18.49 19.71
N LYS A 240 1.76 19.56 20.38
CA LYS A 240 0.39 19.65 20.91
C LYS A 240 -0.60 19.84 19.76
N VAL A 241 -1.67 19.07 19.77
CA VAL A 241 -2.86 19.29 18.94
C VAL A 241 -3.43 20.66 19.32
N ARG A 242 -3.17 21.70 18.51
CA ARG A 242 -3.88 22.98 18.60
C ARG A 242 -5.05 22.94 17.62
N GLU A 243 -6.22 23.45 18.01
CA GLU A 243 -7.35 23.71 17.09
C GLU A 243 -6.82 24.43 15.85
N THR A 244 -6.78 23.74 14.72
CA THR A 244 -6.14 24.25 13.51
C THR A 244 -7.25 24.71 12.58
N ARG A 245 -7.68 25.96 12.69
CA ARG A 245 -8.87 26.45 11.98
C ARG A 245 -8.62 26.75 10.48
N ASP A 246 -7.37 26.79 10.02
CA ASP A 246 -7.03 27.25 8.66
C ASP A 246 -6.08 26.30 7.91
N VAL A 247 -6.32 26.11 6.60
CA VAL A 247 -5.47 25.31 5.68
C VAL A 247 -4.07 25.90 5.58
N LYS A 248 -3.95 27.24 5.66
CA LYS A 248 -2.65 27.93 5.67
C LYS A 248 -1.79 27.52 6.87
N GLN A 249 -2.40 27.14 8.00
CA GLN A 249 -1.67 26.70 9.18
C GLN A 249 -1.12 25.26 9.04
N VAL A 250 -1.81 24.36 8.31
CA VAL A 250 -1.30 23.01 8.01
C VAL A 250 -0.09 23.10 7.08
N PHE A 251 -0.18 23.89 6.00
CA PHE A 251 0.97 24.17 5.14
C PHE A 251 2.10 24.92 5.87
N GLY A 252 1.74 25.85 6.76
CA GLY A 252 2.69 26.52 7.65
C GLY A 252 3.40 25.57 8.62
N ARG A 253 2.74 24.49 9.06
CA ARG A 253 3.36 23.41 9.85
C ARG A 253 4.26 22.52 9.02
N MET A 254 3.86 22.15 7.79
CA MET A 254 4.77 21.42 6.89
C MET A 254 6.03 22.23 6.64
N LYS A 255 5.88 23.55 6.42
CA LYS A 255 7.00 24.48 6.27
C LYS A 255 7.82 24.61 7.55
N SER A 256 7.21 24.80 8.72
CA SER A 256 7.96 24.97 9.97
C SER A 256 8.56 23.66 10.49
N TRP A 257 7.96 22.52 10.17
CA TRP A 257 8.54 21.19 10.40
C TRP A 257 9.78 21.01 9.53
N PHE A 258 9.72 21.44 8.26
CA PHE A 258 10.90 21.47 7.39
C PHE A 258 11.98 22.38 7.98
N GLU A 259 11.67 23.63 8.33
CA GLU A 259 12.61 24.59 8.94
C GLU A 259 13.16 24.20 10.32
N LYS A 260 12.49 23.29 11.05
CA LYS A 260 12.95 22.80 12.37
C LYS A 260 13.81 21.55 12.29
N ASN A 261 13.60 20.72 11.29
CA ASN A 261 14.26 19.42 11.17
C ASN A 261 15.34 19.40 10.07
N PHE A 262 15.44 20.47 9.27
CA PHE A 262 16.42 20.69 8.21
C PHE A 262 16.86 22.16 8.23
#